data_AF-A0A1F8P0W0-F1
#
_entry.id   AF-A0A1F8P0W0-F1
#
_cell.length_a   1.000
_cell.length_b   1.000
_cell.length_c   1.000
_cell.angle_alpha   90.00
_cell.angle_beta   90.00
_cell.angle_gamma   90.00
#
_symmetry.space_group_name_H-M   'P 1'
#
loop_
_entity.id
_entity.type
_entity.pdbx_description
1 polymer ?
#
loop_
_entity_poly.entity_id
_entity_poly.type
_entity_poly.pdbx_seq_one_letter_code
_entity_poly.pdbx_strand_id
1 'polypeptide(L)'
;MDVGSLLVIFALAIIVVGYILRPLIEKRAISVTENSRYASELQAERDQVLMNLQEFDIDHAMGKIPADEYQGRRAVLVARGAAILKELDRLDGIMMTAPARAGEAVDQEDHDFEAQIEKEIQRRRRSVKEETAGYCPQCGNKLQSGDRFCTSCGFKVHVAESEA
;
A
#
# COMPACT_ATOMS: atom_id res chain seq x y z
N MET A 1 2.11 -59.30 -15.26
CA MET A 1 2.57 -57.92 -15.52
C MET A 1 4.06 -57.98 -15.67
N ASP A 2 4.60 -57.44 -16.77
CA ASP A 2 6.04 -57.40 -16.97
C ASP A 2 6.71 -56.58 -15.88
N VAL A 3 7.87 -57.06 -15.41
CA VAL A 3 8.67 -56.38 -14.36
C VAL A 3 8.95 -54.92 -14.73
N GLY A 4 9.07 -54.62 -16.03
CA GLY A 4 9.24 -53.27 -16.54
C GLY A 4 8.06 -52.33 -16.23
N SER A 5 6.80 -52.78 -16.30
CA SER A 5 5.67 -51.91 -16.03
C SER A 5 5.56 -51.56 -14.55
N LEU A 6 5.90 -52.51 -13.66
CA LEU A 6 5.92 -52.30 -12.22
C LEU A 6 6.96 -51.24 -11.81
N LEU A 7 8.15 -51.26 -12.42
CA LEU A 7 9.21 -50.29 -12.13
C LEU A 7 8.83 -48.86 -12.55
N VAL A 8 8.18 -48.70 -13.69
CA VAL A 8 7.74 -47.38 -14.18
C VAL A 8 6.67 -46.78 -13.26
N ILE A 9 5.68 -47.59 -12.85
CA ILE A 9 4.62 -47.14 -11.93
C ILE A 9 5.22 -46.71 -10.59
N PHE A 10 6.18 -47.49 -10.06
CA PHE A 10 6.81 -47.19 -8.78
C PHE A 10 7.66 -45.91 -8.83
N ALA A 11 8.43 -45.69 -9.90
CA ALA A 11 9.20 -44.47 -10.09
C ALA A 11 8.31 -43.23 -10.15
N LEU A 12 7.18 -43.31 -10.87
CA LEU A 12 6.22 -42.21 -10.96
C LEU A 12 5.54 -41.94 -9.61
N ALA A 13 5.19 -43.01 -8.88
CA ALA A 13 4.63 -42.89 -7.54
C ALA A 13 5.59 -42.17 -6.57
N ILE A 14 6.89 -42.49 -6.60
CA ILE A 14 7.88 -41.81 -5.76
C ILE A 14 7.97 -40.31 -6.07
N ILE A 15 7.96 -39.93 -7.35
CA ILE A 15 8.02 -38.51 -7.76
C ILE A 15 6.79 -37.77 -7.27
N VAL A 16 5.59 -38.35 -7.45
CA VAL A 16 4.32 -37.76 -6.98
C VAL A 16 4.31 -37.64 -5.47
N VAL A 17 4.71 -38.69 -4.76
CA VAL A 17 4.82 -38.69 -3.30
C VAL A 17 5.82 -37.62 -2.84
N GLY A 18 7.00 -37.52 -3.48
CA GLY A 18 7.98 -36.47 -3.18
C GLY A 18 7.45 -35.06 -3.42
N TYR A 19 6.69 -34.85 -4.50
CA TYR A 19 6.03 -33.58 -4.79
C TYR A 19 4.98 -33.22 -3.72
N ILE A 20 4.20 -34.19 -3.27
CA ILE A 20 3.19 -34.02 -2.21
C ILE A 20 3.83 -33.84 -0.83
N LEU A 21 5.00 -34.44 -0.57
CA LEU A 21 5.73 -34.25 0.69
C LEU A 21 6.55 -32.95 0.74
N ARG A 22 6.84 -32.33 -0.40
CA ARG A 22 7.53 -31.03 -0.48
C ARG A 22 6.96 -29.95 0.45
N PRO A 23 5.64 -29.68 0.50
CA PRO A 23 5.06 -28.68 1.40
C PRO A 23 5.22 -29.01 2.90
N LEU A 24 5.39 -30.28 3.27
CA LEU A 24 5.60 -30.70 4.66
C LEU A 24 7.05 -30.54 5.12
N ILE A 25 8.00 -30.57 4.18
CA ILE A 25 9.42 -30.33 4.42
C ILE A 25 9.67 -28.80 4.45
N GLU A 26 8.90 -28.04 3.70
CA GLU A 26 8.81 -26.57 3.74
C GLU A 26 7.99 -26.06 4.95
N LYS A 27 8.40 -26.43 6.18
CA LYS A 27 7.79 -26.00 7.46
C LYS A 27 7.69 -24.48 7.70
N ARG A 28 8.01 -23.65 6.69
CA ARG A 28 7.92 -22.19 6.73
C ARG A 28 6.48 -21.66 6.62
N ALA A 29 5.56 -22.43 6.02
CA ALA A 29 4.15 -22.02 5.87
C ALA A 29 3.41 -21.82 7.21
N ILE A 30 3.82 -22.55 8.27
CA ILE A 30 3.22 -22.40 9.60
C ILE A 30 3.66 -21.08 10.25
N SER A 31 4.94 -20.72 10.16
CA SER A 31 5.46 -19.46 10.71
C SER A 31 4.90 -18.22 10.01
N VAL A 32 4.61 -18.30 8.70
CA VAL A 32 3.94 -17.21 7.96
C VAL A 32 2.51 -17.01 8.47
N THR A 33 1.82 -18.11 8.83
CA THR A 33 0.46 -18.05 9.39
C THR A 33 0.46 -17.46 10.80
N GLU A 34 1.45 -17.79 11.64
CA GLU A 34 1.57 -17.26 13.01
C GLU A 34 1.93 -15.77 13.02
N ASN A 35 2.95 -15.36 12.25
CA ASN A 35 3.33 -13.95 12.12
C ASN A 35 2.20 -13.11 11.51
N SER A 36 1.46 -13.65 10.54
CA SER A 36 0.28 -12.98 9.95
C SER A 36 -0.81 -12.74 10.99
N ARG A 37 -1.12 -13.71 11.84
CA ARG A 37 -2.11 -13.55 12.93
C ARG A 37 -1.66 -12.52 13.95
N TYR A 38 -0.40 -12.61 14.38
CA TYR A 38 0.18 -11.67 15.32
C TYR A 38 0.19 -10.23 14.76
N ALA A 39 0.53 -10.05 13.48
CA ALA A 39 0.44 -8.76 12.80
C ALA A 39 -1.00 -8.24 12.76
N SER A 40 -1.99 -9.08 12.46
CA SER A 40 -3.41 -8.67 12.48
C SER A 40 -3.89 -8.24 13.86
N GLU A 41 -3.46 -8.91 14.92
CA GLU A 41 -3.74 -8.50 16.30
C GLU A 41 -3.13 -7.12 16.61
N LEU A 42 -1.86 -6.90 16.25
CA LEU A 42 -1.19 -5.61 16.43
C LEU A 42 -1.85 -4.48 15.62
N GLN A 43 -2.34 -4.79 14.41
CA GLN A 43 -3.09 -3.85 13.58
C GLN A 43 -4.41 -3.43 14.25
N ALA A 44 -5.13 -4.37 14.86
CA ALA A 44 -6.35 -4.06 15.61
C ALA A 44 -6.06 -3.20 16.85
N GLU A 45 -4.95 -3.47 17.55
CA GLU A 45 -4.54 -2.64 18.70
C GLU A 45 -4.19 -1.20 18.28
N ARG A 46 -3.52 -1.04 17.14
CA ARG A 46 -3.21 0.26 16.53
C ARG A 46 -4.49 1.03 16.21
N ASP A 47 -5.47 0.38 15.59
CA ASP A 47 -6.75 1.01 15.24
C ASP A 47 -7.52 1.44 16.50
N GLN A 48 -7.50 0.62 17.55
CA GLN A 48 -8.09 0.95 18.84
C GLN A 48 -7.44 2.18 19.48
N VAL A 49 -6.10 2.27 19.46
CA VAL A 49 -5.38 3.43 20.01
C VAL A 49 -5.70 4.70 19.23
N LEU A 50 -5.81 4.62 17.90
CA LEU A 50 -6.16 5.76 17.06
C LEU A 50 -7.60 6.24 17.32
N MET A 51 -8.56 5.33 17.43
CA MET A 51 -9.94 5.69 17.78
C MET A 51 -10.00 6.40 19.14
N ASN A 52 -9.31 5.87 20.15
CA ASN A 52 -9.26 6.50 21.48
C ASN A 52 -8.63 7.90 21.43
N LEU A 53 -7.54 8.07 20.68
CA LEU A 53 -6.88 9.37 20.54
C LEU A 53 -7.79 10.39 19.84
N GLN A 54 -8.49 9.95 18.80
CA GLN A 54 -9.47 10.77 18.09
C GLN A 54 -10.62 11.20 19.01
N GLU A 55 -11.15 10.29 19.82
CA GLU A 55 -12.22 10.62 20.78
C GLU A 55 -11.75 11.67 21.80
N PHE A 56 -10.54 11.55 22.35
CA PHE A 56 -9.98 12.56 23.25
C PHE A 56 -9.77 13.91 22.59
N ASP A 57 -9.27 13.92 21.36
CA ASP A 57 -9.07 15.15 20.60
C ASP A 57 -10.41 15.87 20.38
N ILE A 58 -11.47 15.11 20.10
CA ILE A 58 -12.84 15.63 19.96
C ILE A 58 -13.36 16.19 21.29
N ASP A 59 -13.23 15.44 22.38
CA ASP A 59 -13.71 15.89 23.70
C ASP A 59 -13.00 17.15 24.21
N HIS A 60 -11.69 17.25 23.97
CA HIS A 60 -10.93 18.48 24.25
C HIS A 60 -11.38 19.64 23.35
N ALA A 61 -11.58 19.40 22.05
CA ALA A 61 -12.10 20.42 21.13
C ALA A 61 -13.51 20.92 21.52
N MET A 62 -14.32 20.06 22.14
CA MET A 62 -15.62 20.40 22.72
C MET A 62 -15.54 21.07 24.10
N GLY A 63 -14.34 21.21 24.67
CA GLY A 63 -14.12 21.81 25.98
C GLY A 63 -14.54 20.94 27.17
N LYS A 64 -14.75 19.62 26.97
CA LYS A 64 -15.12 18.69 28.05
C LYS A 64 -13.93 18.31 28.94
N ILE A 65 -12.71 18.42 28.40
CA ILE A 65 -11.47 18.02 29.06
C ILE A 65 -10.55 19.24 29.18
N PRO A 66 -10.00 19.54 30.36
CA PRO A 66 -9.08 20.65 30.55
C PRO A 66 -7.70 20.37 29.92
N ALA A 67 -6.99 21.43 29.53
CA ALA A 67 -5.80 21.35 28.69
C ALA A 67 -4.61 20.63 29.36
N ASP A 68 -4.49 20.74 30.68
CA ASP A 68 -3.46 20.08 31.48
C ASP A 68 -3.63 18.55 31.50
N GLU A 69 -4.86 18.06 31.65
CA GLU A 69 -5.16 16.62 31.63
C GLU A 69 -5.04 16.02 30.22
N TYR A 70 -5.45 16.78 29.20
CA TYR A 70 -5.36 16.37 27.79
C TYR A 70 -3.91 16.08 27.35
N GLN A 71 -2.97 16.98 27.65
CA GLN A 71 -1.58 16.84 27.21
C GLN A 71 -0.93 15.57 27.80
N GLY A 72 -1.15 15.30 29.08
CA GLY A 72 -0.62 14.12 29.75
C GLY A 72 -1.15 12.82 29.14
N ARG A 73 -2.47 12.72 28.95
CA ARG A 73 -3.11 11.51 28.40
C ARG A 73 -2.78 11.28 26.93
N ARG A 74 -2.73 12.35 26.13
CA ARG A 74 -2.35 12.27 24.72
C ARG A 74 -0.91 11.78 24.56
N ALA A 75 0.02 12.27 25.37
CA ALA A 75 1.42 11.82 25.32
C ALA A 75 1.55 10.30 25.54
N VAL A 76 0.78 9.74 26.47
CA VAL A 76 0.78 8.29 26.75
C VAL A 76 0.22 7.48 25.56
N LEU A 77 -0.89 7.92 24.98
CA LEU A 77 -1.51 7.23 23.83
C LEU A 77 -0.63 7.30 22.57
N VAL A 78 -0.02 8.45 22.31
CA VAL A 78 0.94 8.63 21.19
C VAL A 78 2.15 7.71 21.38
N ALA A 79 2.70 7.63 22.60
CA ALA A 79 3.83 6.76 22.90
C ALA A 79 3.48 5.28 22.68
N ARG A 80 2.29 4.84 23.11
CA ARG A 80 1.81 3.47 22.86
C ARG A 80 1.63 3.19 21.37
N GLY A 81 0.98 4.10 20.64
CA GLY A 81 0.79 3.97 19.20
C GLY A 81 2.11 3.87 18.43
N ALA A 82 3.10 4.70 18.79
CA ALA A 82 4.43 4.66 18.19
C ALA A 82 5.16 3.33 18.47
N ALA A 83 4.99 2.76 19.67
CA ALA A 83 5.56 1.45 20.00
C ALA A 83 4.95 0.32 19.16
N ILE A 84 3.63 0.34 18.95
CA ILE A 84 2.93 -0.65 18.11
C ILE A 84 3.38 -0.54 16.65
N LEU A 85 3.45 0.68 16.10
CA LEU A 85 3.91 0.92 14.73
C LEU A 85 5.34 0.41 14.51
N LYS A 86 6.24 0.62 15.47
CA LYS A 86 7.62 0.12 15.40
C LYS A 86 7.70 -1.40 15.34
N GLU A 87 6.81 -2.11 16.04
CA GLU A 87 6.78 -3.57 16.01
C GLU A 87 6.15 -4.10 14.72
N LEU A 88 5.14 -3.41 14.17
CA LEU A 88 4.61 -3.69 12.82
C LEU A 88 5.68 -3.52 11.74
N ASP A 89 6.46 -2.43 11.77
CA ASP A 89 7.56 -2.21 10.82
C ASP A 89 8.60 -3.34 10.88
N ARG A 90 8.83 -3.89 12.09
CA ARG A 90 9.74 -5.02 12.29
C ARG A 90 9.18 -6.30 11.67
N LEU A 91 7.89 -6.57 11.84
CA LEU A 91 7.21 -7.74 11.27
C LEU A 91 7.16 -7.65 9.74
N ASP A 92 6.84 -6.48 9.19
CA ASP A 92 6.86 -6.24 7.75
C ASP A 92 8.26 -6.43 7.16
N GLY A 93 9.30 -5.95 7.86
CA GLY A 93 10.69 -6.21 7.48
C GLY A 93 11.06 -7.69 7.49
N ILE A 94 10.54 -8.48 8.42
CA ILE A 94 10.75 -9.94 8.47
C ILE A 94 9.99 -10.65 7.35
N MET A 95 8.77 -10.20 7.02
CA MET A 95 7.97 -10.75 5.92
C MET A 95 8.59 -10.44 4.55
N MET A 96 9.18 -9.25 4.37
CA MET A 96 9.87 -8.83 3.15
C MET A 96 11.27 -9.44 2.96
N THR A 97 11.96 -9.82 4.05
CA THR A 97 13.31 -10.41 3.99
C THR A 97 13.32 -11.94 4.00
N ALA A 98 12.16 -12.57 4.18
CA ALA A 98 12.02 -14.00 3.95
C ALA A 98 12.29 -14.27 2.47
N PRO A 99 13.25 -15.16 2.08
CA PRO A 99 13.46 -15.49 0.69
C PRO A 99 12.15 -15.99 0.08
N ALA A 100 11.59 -15.16 -0.79
CA ALA A 100 10.50 -15.45 -1.69
C ALA A 100 11.00 -16.53 -2.66
N ARG A 101 10.92 -17.79 -2.25
CA ARG A 101 11.11 -18.95 -3.12
C ARG A 101 10.09 -20.03 -2.77
N ALA A 102 8.83 -19.66 -2.97
CA ALA A 102 7.69 -20.55 -3.27
C ALA A 102 6.44 -19.68 -3.49
N GLY A 103 6.58 -18.64 -4.33
CA GLY A 103 5.53 -17.66 -4.64
C GLY A 103 5.76 -17.04 -6.02
N GLU A 104 6.25 -17.82 -6.98
CA GLU A 104 6.22 -17.44 -8.40
C GLU A 104 4.77 -17.58 -8.90
N ALA A 105 3.87 -16.70 -8.46
CA ALA A 105 2.56 -16.44 -9.09
C ALA A 105 1.78 -15.25 -8.49
N VAL A 106 2.40 -14.28 -7.79
CA VAL A 106 1.64 -13.10 -7.31
C VAL A 106 2.24 -11.74 -7.71
N ASP A 107 3.54 -11.63 -8.00
CA ASP A 107 4.15 -10.31 -8.27
C ASP A 107 4.28 -9.92 -9.76
N GLN A 108 3.67 -10.66 -10.70
CA GLN A 108 3.78 -10.32 -12.12
C GLN A 108 2.66 -9.39 -12.64
N GLU A 109 1.47 -9.43 -12.04
CA GLU A 109 0.32 -8.66 -12.54
C GLU A 109 0.31 -7.21 -12.02
N ASP A 110 0.78 -6.96 -10.79
CA ASP A 110 0.77 -5.61 -10.20
C ASP A 110 1.87 -4.69 -10.77
N HIS A 111 3.06 -5.24 -11.10
CA HIS A 111 4.13 -4.45 -11.73
C HIS A 111 3.82 -4.03 -13.17
N ASP A 112 3.08 -4.85 -13.92
CA ASP A 112 2.64 -4.49 -15.27
C ASP A 112 1.57 -3.39 -15.24
N PHE A 113 0.73 -3.35 -14.20
CA PHE A 113 -0.30 -2.32 -14.05
C PHE A 113 0.29 -0.95 -13.67
N GLU A 114 1.23 -0.90 -12.72
CA GLU A 114 1.93 0.35 -12.37
C GLU A 114 2.70 0.94 -13.56
N ALA A 115 3.39 0.09 -14.34
CA ALA A 115 4.10 0.50 -15.54
C ALA A 115 3.15 1.03 -16.64
N GLN A 116 1.96 0.42 -16.80
CA GLN A 116 0.94 0.90 -17.72
C GLN A 116 0.36 2.26 -17.29
N ILE A 117 0.10 2.45 -16.00
CA ILE A 117 -0.37 3.72 -15.45
C ILE A 117 0.66 4.82 -15.71
N GLU A 118 1.94 4.59 -15.42
CA GLU A 118 2.97 5.61 -15.62
C GLU A 118 3.11 5.99 -17.10
N LYS A 119 3.04 5.00 -18.01
CA LYS A 119 3.07 5.23 -19.45
C LYS A 119 1.89 6.09 -19.93
N GLU A 120 0.69 5.84 -19.44
CA GLU A 120 -0.49 6.65 -19.79
C GLU A 120 -0.46 8.06 -19.18
N ILE A 121 0.06 8.21 -17.95
CA ILE A 121 0.28 9.53 -17.35
C ILE A 121 1.29 10.34 -18.18
N GLN A 122 2.39 9.73 -18.62
CA GLN A 122 3.39 10.40 -19.46
C GLN A 122 2.80 10.80 -20.81
N ARG A 123 1.98 9.94 -21.44
CA ARG A 123 1.30 10.26 -22.70
C ARG A 123 0.41 11.50 -22.57
N ARG A 124 -0.43 11.54 -21.51
CA ARG A 124 -1.29 12.69 -21.22
C ARG A 124 -0.49 13.96 -20.89
N ARG A 125 0.60 13.84 -20.13
CA ARG A 125 1.46 15.00 -19.80
C ARG A 125 2.14 15.59 -21.04
N ARG A 126 2.55 14.77 -22.01
CA ARG A 126 3.14 15.25 -23.27
C ARG A 126 2.13 16.04 -24.09
N SER A 127 0.91 15.51 -24.27
CA SER A 127 -0.12 16.21 -25.04
C SER A 127 -0.54 17.55 -24.43
N VAL A 128 -0.51 17.71 -23.10
CA VAL A 128 -0.91 18.96 -22.43
C VAL A 128 0.23 20.00 -22.36
N LYS A 129 1.49 19.57 -22.36
CA LYS A 129 2.64 20.47 -22.17
C LYS A 129 2.99 21.30 -23.41
N GLU A 130 2.53 20.90 -24.58
CA GLU A 130 2.88 21.53 -25.86
C GLU A 130 2.02 22.75 -26.22
N GLU A 131 0.91 22.99 -25.51
CA GLU A 131 0.01 24.12 -25.80
C GLU A 131 -0.07 25.10 -24.62
N THR A 132 0.66 26.22 -24.72
CA THR A 132 0.57 27.31 -23.75
C THR A 132 -0.52 28.29 -24.14
N ALA A 133 -1.55 28.44 -23.31
CA ALA A 133 -2.66 29.37 -23.53
C ALA A 133 -2.40 30.80 -23.01
N GLY A 134 -1.22 31.08 -22.47
CA GLY A 134 -0.78 32.41 -22.04
C GLY A 134 -0.40 32.48 -20.57
N TYR A 135 -0.63 33.64 -19.94
CA TYR A 135 -0.30 33.92 -18.54
C TYR A 135 -1.56 34.33 -17.75
N CYS A 136 -1.61 33.93 -16.48
CA CYS A 136 -2.70 34.28 -15.58
C CYS A 136 -2.71 35.79 -15.31
N PRO A 137 -3.85 36.48 -15.48
CA PRO A 137 -3.95 37.92 -15.27
C PRO A 137 -3.82 38.33 -13.79
N GLN A 138 -4.03 37.41 -12.84
CA GLN A 138 -3.98 37.71 -11.42
C GLN A 138 -2.58 37.51 -10.80
N CYS A 139 -1.87 36.44 -11.17
CA CYS A 139 -0.58 36.08 -10.54
C CYS A 139 0.60 36.02 -11.52
N GLY A 140 0.36 36.13 -12.82
CA GLY A 140 1.40 36.09 -13.85
C GLY A 140 1.95 34.70 -14.16
N ASN A 141 1.46 33.62 -13.54
CA ASN A 141 1.94 32.26 -13.86
C ASN A 141 1.40 31.75 -15.20
N LYS A 142 2.19 30.90 -15.86
CA LYS A 142 1.85 30.29 -17.15
C LYS A 142 0.59 29.42 -17.03
N LEU A 143 -0.30 29.55 -18.00
CA LEU A 143 -1.50 28.73 -18.14
C LEU A 143 -1.34 27.75 -19.30
N GLN A 144 -1.83 26.54 -19.11
CA GLN A 144 -1.88 25.52 -20.14
C GLN A 144 -3.22 25.59 -20.88
N SER A 145 -3.23 25.16 -22.15
CA SER A 145 -4.47 25.03 -22.91
C SER A 145 -5.42 24.04 -22.24
N GLY A 146 -6.65 24.49 -21.98
CA GLY A 146 -7.67 23.72 -21.26
C GLY A 146 -7.75 23.97 -19.75
N ASP A 147 -6.85 24.77 -19.17
CA ASP A 147 -6.96 25.18 -17.77
C ASP A 147 -8.23 26.02 -17.55
N ARG A 148 -9.15 25.52 -16.72
CA ARG A 148 -10.32 26.29 -16.24
C ARG A 148 -9.98 27.17 -15.05
N PHE A 149 -8.86 26.88 -14.38
CA PHE A 149 -8.36 27.58 -13.20
C PHE A 149 -6.84 27.64 -13.24
N CYS A 150 -6.25 28.70 -12.70
CA CYS A 150 -4.81 28.76 -12.51
C CYS A 150 -4.37 27.77 -11.44
N THR A 151 -3.44 26.86 -11.77
CA THR A 151 -2.87 25.86 -10.86
C THR A 151 -2.07 26.46 -9.70
N SER A 152 -1.70 27.74 -9.77
CA SER A 152 -0.89 28.41 -8.74
C SER A 152 -1.68 29.32 -7.81
N CYS A 153 -2.68 30.05 -8.31
CA CYS A 153 -3.46 30.99 -7.48
C CYS A 153 -4.96 30.66 -7.41
N GLY A 154 -5.45 29.68 -8.17
CA GLY A 154 -6.86 29.27 -8.17
C GLY A 154 -7.81 30.19 -8.94
N PHE A 155 -7.30 31.23 -9.60
CA PHE A 155 -8.13 32.16 -10.39
C PHE A 155 -8.83 31.44 -11.53
N LYS A 156 -10.15 31.64 -11.68
CA LYS A 156 -10.93 31.06 -12.78
C LYS A 156 -10.53 31.71 -14.10
N VAL A 157 -10.12 30.91 -15.07
CA VAL A 157 -9.81 31.39 -16.41
C VAL A 157 -10.84 30.83 -17.39
N HIS A 158 -11.57 31.74 -18.04
CA HIS A 158 -12.51 31.40 -19.08
C HIS A 158 -11.73 31.11 -20.36
N VAL A 159 -11.65 29.84 -20.76
CA VAL A 159 -11.06 29.43 -22.03
C VAL A 159 -12.03 29.89 -23.13
N ALA A 160 -11.59 30.81 -24.00
CA ALA A 160 -12.34 31.14 -25.21
C ALA A 160 -12.26 29.92 -26.15
N GLU A 161 -13.42 29.33 -26.46
CA GLU A 161 -13.56 28.21 -27.38
C GLU A 161 -12.97 28.58 -28.75
N SER A 162 -11.95 27.85 -29.19
CA SER A 162 -11.52 27.86 -30.59
C SER A 162 -12.29 26.75 -31.32
N GLU A 163 -13.39 27.13 -31.98
CA GLU A 163 -14.02 26.34 -33.04
C GLU A 163 -13.04 26.23 -34.23
N ALA A 164 -12.63 25.01 -34.57
CA ALA A 164 -12.26 24.55 -35.91
C ALA A 164 -12.15 23.02 -35.94
#